data_AF-A0A026VTI0-F1
#
_entry.id   AF-A0A026VTI0-F1
#
_cell.length_a   1.000
_cell.length_b   1.000
_cell.length_c   1.000
_cell.angle_alpha   90.00
_cell.angle_beta   90.00
_cell.angle_gamma   90.00
#
_symmetry.space_group_name_H-M   'P 1'
#
loop_
_entity.id
_entity.type
_entity.pdbx_description
1 polymer ?
#
loop_
_entity_poly.entity_id
_entity_poly.type
_entity_poly.pdbx_seq_one_letter_code
_entity_poly.pdbx_strand_id
1 'polypeptide(L)'
;MAKELPTTQPTGNFSTVVHESISSFQYVLLMSEAVVVLAGDNVLTRCLSRQASKHLHWILQAIGLIFNLIGVGLMYDAKRNHNHFQSIHAITGLSSLVIVCVVTIFGYPVWIAWKLRKLVRPVTVKLLHNFLGTAGFVIGMVSQCYGYKKNWLHYVTGVEHSDMVALVLTALITILSLRSALVSLGRQVVAALN
;
A
#
# COMPACT_ATOMS: atom_id res chain seq x y z
N MET A 1 -20.25 -6.89 15.43
CA MET A 1 -19.00 -7.58 15.85
C MET A 1 -18.69 -8.66 14.82
N ALA A 2 -17.76 -8.39 13.88
CA ALA A 2 -17.30 -9.43 12.97
C ALA A 2 -16.38 -10.37 13.76
N LYS A 3 -16.89 -11.57 14.10
CA LYS A 3 -16.07 -12.66 14.63
C LYS A 3 -15.14 -13.11 13.51
N GLU A 4 -13.83 -12.90 13.66
CA GLU A 4 -12.87 -13.72 12.95
C GLU A 4 -12.95 -15.13 13.55
N LEU A 5 -13.72 -16.01 12.88
CA LEU A 5 -13.62 -17.44 13.12
C LEU A 5 -12.19 -17.85 12.74
N PRO A 6 -11.47 -18.64 13.57
CA PRO A 6 -10.15 -19.13 13.21
C PRO A 6 -10.33 -20.15 12.07
N THR A 7 -10.27 -19.69 10.82
CA THR A 7 -10.18 -20.60 9.68
C THR A 7 -8.74 -21.09 9.61
N THR A 8 -8.44 -22.09 10.42
CA THR A 8 -7.24 -22.95 10.35
C THR A 8 -7.29 -23.87 9.12
N GLN A 9 -7.72 -23.33 7.99
CA GLN A 9 -7.69 -24.01 6.70
C GLN A 9 -6.64 -23.28 5.87
N PRO A 10 -5.50 -23.90 5.53
CA PRO A 10 -4.62 -23.34 4.51
C PRO A 10 -5.47 -23.17 3.25
N THR A 11 -5.68 -21.93 2.80
CA THR A 11 -6.36 -21.70 1.53
C THR A 11 -5.38 -22.05 0.43
N GLY A 12 -5.26 -23.34 0.14
CA GLY A 12 -4.34 -23.90 -0.86
C GLY A 12 -4.78 -23.69 -2.30
N ASN A 13 -5.66 -22.72 -2.57
CA ASN A 13 -6.14 -22.45 -3.92
C ASN A 13 -5.13 -21.55 -4.63
N PHE A 14 -4.74 -21.94 -5.85
CA PHE A 14 -3.76 -21.21 -6.66
C PHE A 14 -4.04 -19.70 -6.74
N SER A 15 -5.29 -19.31 -6.97
CA SER A 15 -5.69 -17.88 -7.05
C SER A 15 -5.44 -17.12 -5.75
N THR A 16 -5.62 -17.76 -4.59
CA THR A 16 -5.35 -17.12 -3.29
C THR A 16 -3.87 -16.91 -3.05
N VAL A 17 -3.04 -17.91 -3.39
CA VAL A 17 -1.58 -17.80 -3.31
C VAL A 17 -1.07 -16.70 -4.23
N VAL A 18 -1.56 -16.66 -5.48
CA VAL A 18 -1.17 -15.63 -6.45
C VAL A 18 -1.60 -14.24 -5.97
N HIS A 19 -2.84 -14.09 -5.48
CA HIS A 19 -3.33 -12.83 -4.92
C HIS A 19 -2.46 -12.33 -3.75
N GLU A 20 -2.19 -13.18 -2.77
CA GLU A 20 -1.42 -12.81 -1.57
C GLU A 20 0.06 -12.54 -1.90
N SER A 21 0.61 -13.26 -2.88
CA SER A 21 1.98 -13.04 -3.38
C SER A 21 2.12 -11.70 -4.10
N ILE A 22 1.21 -11.40 -5.03
CA ILE A 22 1.18 -10.13 -5.77
C ILE A 22 0.95 -8.97 -4.80
N SER A 23 0.01 -9.13 -3.86
CA SER A 23 -0.28 -8.11 -2.84
C SER A 23 0.93 -7.87 -1.93
N SER A 24 1.65 -8.92 -1.54
CA SER A 24 2.88 -8.79 -0.74
C SER A 24 3.95 -8.03 -1.50
N PHE A 25 4.24 -8.44 -2.73
CA PHE A 25 5.25 -7.80 -3.57
C PHE A 25 4.94 -6.31 -3.76
N GLN A 26 3.69 -5.98 -4.05
CA GLN A 26 3.27 -4.60 -4.23
C GLN A 26 3.37 -3.76 -2.95
N TYR A 27 2.68 -4.15 -1.87
CA TYR A 27 2.59 -3.31 -0.68
C TYR A 27 3.91 -3.26 0.08
N VAL A 28 4.56 -4.41 0.25
CA VAL A 28 5.75 -4.56 1.09
C VAL A 28 7.01 -4.11 0.38
N LEU A 29 7.11 -4.26 -0.96
CA LEU A 29 8.32 -3.85 -1.71
C LEU A 29 8.08 -2.58 -2.53
N LEU A 30 7.12 -2.57 -3.46
CA LEU A 30 6.97 -1.42 -4.37
C LEU A 30 6.48 -0.15 -3.65
N MET A 31 5.41 -0.25 -2.86
CA MET A 31 4.82 0.91 -2.19
C MET A 31 5.71 1.44 -1.06
N SER A 32 6.34 0.55 -0.28
CA SER A 32 7.26 0.95 0.78
C SER A 32 8.50 1.67 0.21
N GLU A 33 9.10 1.14 -0.86
CA GLU A 33 10.25 1.76 -1.52
C GLU A 33 9.85 3.09 -2.16
N ALA A 34 8.67 3.18 -2.78
CA ALA A 34 8.16 4.45 -3.31
C ALA A 34 8.05 5.54 -2.23
N VAL A 35 7.67 5.19 -1.01
CA VAL A 35 7.59 6.12 0.13
C VAL A 35 8.98 6.53 0.60
N VAL A 36 9.89 5.57 0.76
CA VAL A 36 11.27 5.81 1.23
C VAL A 36 12.07 6.64 0.22
N VAL A 37 11.97 6.32 -1.07
CA VAL A 37 12.63 7.05 -2.17
C VAL A 37 12.17 8.51 -2.19
N LEU A 38 10.88 8.77 -1.98
CA LEU A 38 10.38 10.14 -1.99
C LEU A 38 10.86 10.96 -0.78
N ALA A 39 11.09 10.31 0.36
CA ALA A 39 11.59 10.96 1.57
C ALA A 39 13.09 11.27 1.52
N GLY A 40 13.86 10.53 0.72
CA GLY A 40 15.32 10.68 0.59
C GLY A 40 16.12 9.98 1.68
N ASP A 41 15.50 9.04 2.40
CA ASP A 41 16.09 8.36 3.58
C ASP A 41 16.96 7.15 3.21
N ASN A 42 17.05 6.77 1.92
CA ASN A 42 17.91 5.68 1.45
C ASN A 42 19.28 6.20 0.98
N VAL A 43 20.35 5.44 1.22
CA VAL A 43 21.73 5.81 0.81
C VAL A 43 21.83 6.02 -0.70
N LEU A 44 21.13 5.19 -1.48
CA LEU A 44 21.04 5.32 -2.95
C LEU A 44 20.25 6.57 -3.36
N THR A 45 19.18 6.92 -2.63
CA THR A 45 18.32 8.05 -2.97
C THR A 45 18.90 9.39 -2.55
N ARG A 46 19.83 9.41 -1.59
CA ARG A 46 20.59 10.61 -1.21
C ARG A 46 21.42 11.16 -2.37
N CYS A 47 21.80 10.29 -3.32
CA CYS A 47 22.50 10.66 -4.55
C CYS A 47 21.56 11.01 -5.71
N LEU A 48 20.26 10.74 -5.60
CA LEU A 48 19.28 11.01 -6.65
C LEU A 48 18.75 12.44 -6.57
N SER A 49 18.56 13.07 -7.74
CA SER A 49 17.93 14.38 -7.78
C SER A 49 16.49 14.32 -7.29
N ARG A 50 15.99 15.43 -6.76
CA ARG A 50 14.59 15.55 -6.32
C ARG A 50 13.59 15.28 -7.44
N GLN A 51 13.98 15.52 -8.69
CA GLN A 51 13.16 15.20 -9.86
C GLN A 51 13.15 13.69 -10.14
N ALA A 52 14.30 13.03 -10.12
CA ALA A 52 14.39 11.58 -10.30
C ALA A 52 13.60 10.82 -9.23
N SER A 53 13.73 11.21 -7.97
CA SER A 53 12.99 10.57 -6.85
C SER A 53 11.47 10.68 -7.01
N LYS A 54 10.95 11.79 -7.54
CA LYS A 54 9.52 11.94 -7.86
C LYS A 54 9.09 11.04 -9.02
N HIS A 55 9.91 10.92 -10.06
CA HIS A 55 9.60 10.03 -11.19
C HIS A 55 9.58 8.58 -10.74
N LEU A 56 10.58 8.15 -9.96
CA LEU A 56 10.62 6.79 -9.41
C LEU A 56 9.43 6.51 -8.50
N HIS A 57 9.08 7.43 -7.59
CA HIS A 57 7.89 7.33 -6.75
C HIS A 57 6.63 7.09 -7.60
N TRP A 58 6.44 7.90 -8.63
CA TRP A 58 5.27 7.77 -9.50
C TRP A 58 5.27 6.44 -10.28
N ILE A 59 6.41 6.01 -10.82
CA ILE A 59 6.53 4.73 -11.56
C ILE A 59 6.24 3.55 -10.64
N LEU A 60 6.86 3.51 -9.45
CA LEU A 60 6.67 2.43 -8.49
C LEU A 60 5.21 2.34 -8.03
N GLN A 61 4.55 3.50 -7.78
CA GLN A 61 3.13 3.51 -7.43
C GLN A 61 2.21 3.14 -8.58
N ALA A 62 2.53 3.51 -9.82
CA ALA A 62 1.73 3.12 -10.98
C ALA A 62 1.79 1.60 -11.21
N ILE A 63 3.00 1.02 -11.19
CA ILE A 63 3.20 -0.44 -11.31
C ILE A 63 2.51 -1.15 -10.15
N GLY A 64 2.68 -0.63 -8.93
CA GLY A 64 2.04 -1.19 -7.75
C GLY A 64 0.51 -1.19 -7.87
N LEU A 65 -0.09 -0.09 -8.30
CA LEU A 65 -1.54 0.00 -8.50
C LEU A 65 -2.05 -1.01 -9.53
N ILE A 66 -1.32 -1.22 -10.64
CA ILE A 66 -1.66 -2.21 -11.66
C ILE A 66 -1.66 -3.62 -11.06
N PHE A 67 -0.62 -3.98 -10.30
CA PHE A 67 -0.56 -5.27 -9.61
C PHE A 67 -1.71 -5.46 -8.61
N ASN A 68 -2.15 -4.39 -7.94
CA ASN A 68 -3.27 -4.44 -7.01
C ASN A 68 -4.57 -4.82 -7.72
N LEU A 69 -4.84 -4.13 -8.83
CA LEU A 69 -6.03 -4.34 -9.63
C LEU A 69 -6.05 -5.75 -10.22
N ILE A 70 -4.90 -6.26 -10.68
CA ILE A 70 -4.77 -7.64 -11.17
C ILE A 70 -5.02 -8.63 -10.04
N GLY A 71 -4.37 -8.47 -8.89
CA GLY A 71 -4.53 -9.37 -7.74
C GLY A 71 -5.98 -9.43 -7.25
N VAL A 72 -6.61 -8.27 -7.06
CA VAL A 72 -8.02 -8.19 -6.65
C VAL A 72 -8.96 -8.75 -7.73
N GLY A 73 -8.71 -8.47 -9.01
CA GLY A 73 -9.49 -9.00 -10.12
C GLY A 73 -9.48 -10.53 -10.20
N LEU A 74 -8.29 -11.13 -10.06
CA LEU A 74 -8.13 -12.60 -10.02
C LEU A 74 -8.89 -13.23 -8.84
N MET A 75 -8.83 -12.61 -7.67
CA MET A 75 -9.52 -13.10 -6.48
C MET A 75 -11.04 -12.89 -6.56
N TYR A 76 -11.48 -11.82 -7.21
CA TYR A 76 -12.89 -11.55 -7.47
C TYR A 76 -13.48 -12.62 -8.39
N ASP A 77 -12.81 -12.94 -9.51
CA ASP A 77 -13.27 -13.98 -10.42
C ASP A 77 -13.26 -15.37 -9.77
N ALA A 78 -12.21 -15.70 -9.01
CA ALA A 78 -12.11 -16.97 -8.28
C ALA A 78 -13.20 -17.15 -7.21
N LYS A 79 -13.81 -16.07 -6.73
CA LYS A 79 -14.88 -16.09 -5.71
C LYS A 79 -16.26 -15.71 -6.22
N ARG A 80 -16.46 -15.70 -7.54
CA ARG A 80 -17.68 -15.19 -8.21
C ARG A 80 -19.01 -15.75 -7.68
N ASN A 81 -19.00 -16.96 -7.12
CA ASN A 81 -20.20 -17.64 -6.58
C ASN A 81 -20.34 -17.55 -5.06
N HIS A 82 -19.50 -16.77 -4.37
CA HIS A 82 -19.50 -16.62 -2.91
C HIS A 82 -19.71 -15.15 -2.51
N ASN A 83 -20.17 -14.92 -1.28
CA ASN A 83 -20.24 -13.56 -0.73
C ASN A 83 -18.84 -12.91 -0.71
N HIS A 84 -18.70 -11.80 -1.42
CA HIS A 84 -17.45 -11.05 -1.50
C HIS A 84 -17.25 -10.12 -0.29
N PHE A 85 -15.99 -9.79 0.00
CA PHE A 85 -15.58 -8.72 0.93
C PHE A 85 -16.09 -8.77 2.37
N GLN A 86 -16.27 -9.97 2.95
CA GLN A 86 -16.74 -10.09 4.34
C GLN A 86 -15.63 -10.23 5.40
N SER A 87 -14.44 -10.66 5.02
CA SER A 87 -13.30 -10.76 5.94
C SER A 87 -12.68 -9.39 6.23
N ILE A 88 -12.08 -9.21 7.42
CA ILE A 88 -11.36 -7.98 7.77
C ILE A 88 -10.30 -7.65 6.72
N HIS A 89 -9.48 -8.63 6.33
CA HIS A 89 -8.51 -8.51 5.24
C HIS A 89 -9.12 -7.93 3.95
N ALA A 90 -10.25 -8.48 3.49
CA ALA A 90 -10.88 -8.00 2.26
C ALA A 90 -11.43 -6.57 2.39
N ILE A 91 -11.98 -6.21 3.55
CA ILE A 91 -12.50 -4.86 3.82
C ILE A 91 -11.35 -3.85 3.89
N THR A 92 -10.29 -4.16 4.64
CA THR A 92 -9.11 -3.29 4.76
C THR A 92 -8.38 -3.17 3.44
N GLY A 93 -8.20 -4.26 2.70
CA GLY A 93 -7.55 -4.27 1.39
C GLY A 93 -8.30 -3.44 0.36
N LEU A 94 -9.63 -3.58 0.29
CA LEU A 94 -10.47 -2.77 -0.59
C LEU A 94 -10.47 -1.29 -0.19
N SER A 95 -10.55 -1.00 1.11
CA SER A 95 -10.48 0.38 1.62
C SER A 95 -9.16 1.05 1.25
N SER A 96 -8.04 0.34 1.42
CA SER A 96 -6.72 0.79 0.98
C SER A 96 -6.68 1.04 -0.53
N LEU A 97 -7.17 0.09 -1.34
CA LEU A 97 -7.21 0.23 -2.80
C LEU A 97 -7.99 1.47 -3.24
N VAL A 98 -9.17 1.71 -2.68
CA VAL A 98 -9.98 2.90 -2.99
C VAL A 98 -9.23 4.18 -2.65
N ILE A 99 -8.61 4.26 -1.46
CA ILE A 99 -7.82 5.42 -1.04
C ILE A 99 -6.64 5.64 -2.01
N VAL A 100 -5.89 4.59 -2.35
CA VAL A 100 -4.73 4.67 -3.25
C VAL A 100 -5.14 5.08 -4.68
N CYS A 101 -6.26 4.59 -5.19
CA CYS A 101 -6.82 5.03 -6.48
C CYS A 101 -7.10 6.53 -6.48
N VAL A 102 -7.81 7.00 -5.44
CA VAL A 102 -8.17 8.41 -5.27
C VAL A 102 -6.91 9.28 -5.17
N VAL A 103 -5.95 8.89 -4.34
CA VAL A 103 -4.69 9.60 -4.11
C VAL A 103 -3.81 9.63 -5.35
N THR A 104 -3.79 8.56 -6.15
CA THR A 104 -3.05 8.50 -7.42
C THR A 104 -3.64 9.46 -8.45
N ILE A 105 -4.97 9.53 -8.57
CA ILE A 105 -5.65 10.47 -9.46
C ILE A 105 -5.32 11.91 -9.04
N PHE A 106 -5.49 12.25 -7.76
CA PHE A 106 -5.20 13.60 -7.24
C PHE A 106 -3.71 13.95 -7.23
N GLY A 107 -2.83 12.95 -7.13
CA GLY A 107 -1.38 13.11 -7.12
C GLY A 107 -0.78 13.41 -8.50
N TYR A 108 -1.51 13.14 -9.59
CA TYR A 108 -1.03 13.37 -10.95
C TYR A 108 -0.95 14.88 -11.26
N PRO A 109 0.25 15.48 -11.37
CA PRO A 109 0.37 16.93 -11.44
C PRO A 109 -0.04 17.49 -12.80
N VAL A 110 0.17 16.75 -13.89
CA VAL A 110 0.09 17.34 -15.23
C VAL A 110 -1.35 17.66 -15.64
N TRP A 111 -2.30 16.78 -15.37
CA TRP A 111 -3.70 16.98 -15.76
C TRP A 111 -4.51 17.79 -14.74
N ILE A 112 -4.22 17.60 -13.45
CA ILE A 112 -5.02 18.18 -12.39
C ILE A 112 -4.48 19.52 -11.90
N ALA A 113 -3.15 19.77 -11.93
CA ALA A 113 -2.60 21.01 -11.38
C ALA A 113 -3.07 22.27 -12.12
N TRP A 114 -3.51 22.20 -13.38
CA TRP A 114 -4.04 23.39 -14.07
C TRP A 114 -5.45 23.78 -13.58
N LYS A 115 -6.32 22.79 -13.33
CA LYS A 115 -7.65 23.01 -12.75
C LYS A 115 -7.62 23.22 -11.25
N LEU A 116 -6.87 22.39 -10.50
CA LEU A 116 -6.84 22.46 -9.04
C LEU A 116 -6.14 23.72 -8.52
N ARG A 117 -5.13 24.27 -9.21
CA ARG A 117 -4.49 25.53 -8.78
C ARG A 117 -5.45 26.72 -8.73
N LYS A 118 -6.56 26.67 -9.49
CA LYS A 118 -7.60 27.70 -9.45
C LYS A 118 -8.57 27.52 -8.28
N LEU A 119 -8.68 26.32 -7.73
CA LEU A 119 -9.67 25.98 -6.70
C LEU A 119 -9.06 25.81 -5.29
N VAL A 120 -7.84 25.26 -5.20
CA VAL A 120 -7.20 24.88 -3.94
C VAL A 120 -5.71 25.24 -3.96
N ARG A 121 -5.19 25.75 -2.83
CA ARG A 121 -3.77 26.05 -2.68
C ARG A 121 -2.93 24.77 -2.90
N PRO A 122 -1.84 24.82 -3.68
CA PRO A 122 -0.97 23.66 -3.94
C PRO A 122 -0.44 22.96 -2.67
N VAL A 123 -0.25 23.74 -1.59
CA VAL A 123 0.20 23.22 -0.29
C VAL A 123 -0.83 22.27 0.32
N THR A 124 -2.11 22.63 0.29
CA THR A 124 -3.21 21.81 0.83
C THR A 124 -3.37 20.50 0.05
N VAL A 125 -3.29 20.56 -1.29
CA VAL A 125 -3.36 19.35 -2.14
C VAL A 125 -2.23 18.39 -1.81
N LYS A 126 -1.02 18.90 -1.63
CA LYS A 126 0.16 18.11 -1.27
C LYS A 126 0.03 17.49 0.12
N LEU A 127 -0.48 18.25 1.09
CA LEU A 127 -0.75 17.77 2.45
C LEU A 127 -1.79 16.64 2.43
N LEU A 128 -2.91 16.82 1.73
CA LEU A 128 -3.96 15.82 1.59
C LEU A 128 -3.46 14.56 0.89
N HIS A 129 -2.69 14.70 -0.19
CA HIS A 129 -2.07 13.56 -0.88
C HIS A 129 -1.15 12.77 0.05
N ASN A 130 -0.32 13.46 0.84
CA ASN A 130 0.58 12.81 1.79
C ASN A 130 -0.19 12.12 2.93
N PHE A 131 -1.23 12.77 3.47
CA PHE A 131 -2.04 12.22 4.55
C PHE A 131 -2.84 11.00 4.11
N LEU A 132 -3.62 11.14 3.03
CA LEU A 132 -4.44 10.05 2.49
C LEU A 132 -3.56 8.92 1.94
N GLY A 133 -2.45 9.24 1.29
CA GLY A 133 -1.50 8.23 0.81
C GLY A 133 -0.89 7.41 1.96
N THR A 134 -0.50 8.09 3.05
CA THR A 134 0.01 7.42 4.26
C THR A 134 -1.08 6.57 4.91
N ALA A 135 -2.30 7.09 5.06
CA ALA A 135 -3.42 6.33 5.63
C ALA A 135 -3.75 5.09 4.80
N GLY A 136 -3.82 5.23 3.46
CA GLY A 136 -4.04 4.11 2.54
C GLY A 136 -2.95 3.05 2.66
N PHE A 137 -1.67 3.47 2.68
CA PHE A 137 -0.55 2.56 2.87
C PHE A 137 -0.64 1.79 4.19
N VAL A 138 -0.92 2.45 5.32
CA VAL A 138 -1.06 1.79 6.63
C VAL A 138 -2.20 0.78 6.62
N ILE A 139 -3.37 1.15 6.10
CA ILE A 139 -4.52 0.24 5.99
C ILE A 139 -4.17 -0.97 5.12
N GLY A 140 -3.43 -0.77 4.02
CA GLY A 140 -2.91 -1.83 3.17
C GLY A 140 -1.95 -2.78 3.89
N MET A 141 -0.97 -2.25 4.65
CA MET A 141 -0.04 -3.06 5.44
C MET A 141 -0.77 -3.85 6.54
N VAL A 142 -1.76 -3.25 7.20
CA VAL A 142 -2.62 -3.94 8.18
C VAL A 142 -3.39 -5.09 7.50
N SER A 143 -3.95 -4.84 6.31
CA SER A 143 -4.59 -5.88 5.50
C SER A 143 -3.65 -7.06 5.23
N GLN A 144 -2.38 -6.76 4.98
CA GLN A 144 -1.37 -7.77 4.71
C GLN A 144 -1.03 -8.62 5.93
N CYS A 145 -0.96 -8.00 7.12
CA CYS A 145 -0.83 -8.73 8.37
C CYS A 145 -1.98 -9.72 8.58
N TYR A 146 -3.22 -9.37 8.22
CA TYR A 146 -4.35 -10.31 8.22
C TYR A 146 -4.24 -11.38 7.12
N GLY A 147 -3.58 -11.08 5.99
CA GLY A 147 -3.27 -12.05 4.94
C GLY A 147 -2.33 -13.16 5.41
N TYR A 148 -1.23 -12.80 6.09
CA TYR A 148 -0.26 -13.78 6.63
C TYR A 148 -0.85 -14.71 7.69
N LYS A 149 -1.86 -14.26 8.45
CA LYS A 149 -2.59 -15.13 9.40
C LYS A 149 -3.31 -16.31 8.74
N LYS A 150 -3.47 -16.31 7.42
CA LYS A 150 -4.06 -17.42 6.65
C LYS A 150 -3.05 -18.54 6.30
N ASN A 151 -1.79 -18.41 6.73
CA ASN A 151 -0.73 -19.41 6.55
C ASN A 151 -0.46 -19.82 5.08
N TRP A 152 -0.62 -18.88 4.14
CA TRP A 152 -0.42 -19.16 2.72
C TRP A 152 1.05 -19.34 2.38
N LEU A 153 1.96 -18.68 3.10
CA LEU A 153 3.39 -18.76 2.83
C LEU A 153 3.97 -20.10 3.30
N HIS A 154 3.55 -20.57 4.47
CA HIS A 154 3.87 -21.90 4.95
C HIS A 154 3.36 -22.97 3.98
N TYR A 155 2.14 -22.81 3.45
CA TYR A 155 1.57 -23.75 2.48
C TYR A 155 2.41 -23.87 1.20
N VAL A 156 2.94 -22.75 0.69
CA VAL A 156 3.73 -22.75 -0.56
C VAL A 156 5.18 -23.20 -0.33
N THR A 157 5.78 -22.79 0.79
CA THR A 157 7.22 -22.98 1.03
C THR A 157 7.53 -24.24 1.83
N GLY A 158 6.58 -24.78 2.59
CA GLY A 158 6.81 -25.86 3.55
C GLY A 158 7.66 -25.45 4.77
N VAL A 159 8.07 -24.18 4.85
CA VAL A 159 8.93 -23.67 5.92
C VAL A 159 8.09 -23.27 7.12
N GLU A 160 8.42 -23.83 8.27
CA GLU A 160 7.76 -23.50 9.54
C GLU A 160 7.98 -22.02 9.89
N HIS A 161 6.95 -21.37 10.43
CA HIS A 161 6.95 -19.95 10.81
C HIS A 161 7.22 -18.93 9.70
N SER A 162 7.23 -19.32 8.42
CA SER A 162 7.46 -18.39 7.29
C SER A 162 6.48 -17.20 7.29
N ASP A 163 5.19 -17.42 7.56
CA ASP A 163 4.19 -16.35 7.67
C ASP A 163 4.49 -15.37 8.83
N MET A 164 5.04 -15.87 9.95
CA MET A 164 5.42 -15.02 11.09
C MET A 164 6.62 -14.15 10.74
N VAL A 165 7.61 -14.70 10.03
CA VAL A 165 8.75 -13.93 9.53
C VAL A 165 8.27 -12.84 8.57
N ALA A 166 7.37 -13.16 7.64
CA ALA A 166 6.79 -12.19 6.72
C ALA A 166 6.00 -11.09 7.44
N LEU A 167 5.25 -11.44 8.50
CA LEU A 167 4.54 -10.48 9.34
C LEU A 167 5.51 -9.52 10.05
N VAL A 168 6.56 -10.05 10.69
CA VAL A 168 7.57 -9.23 11.39
C VAL A 168 8.29 -8.31 10.42
N LEU A 169 8.68 -8.82 9.25
CA LEU A 169 9.33 -8.04 8.20
C LEU A 169 8.40 -6.91 7.69
N THR A 170 7.13 -7.23 7.46
CA THR A 170 6.11 -6.26 7.02
C THR A 170 5.90 -5.17 8.06
N ALA A 171 5.84 -5.53 9.35
CA ALA A 171 5.73 -4.56 10.44
C ALA A 171 6.96 -3.64 10.51
N LEU A 172 8.17 -4.20 10.38
CA LEU A 172 9.41 -3.43 10.40
C LEU A 172 9.47 -2.45 9.22
N ILE A 173 9.19 -2.92 8.00
CA ILE A 173 9.15 -2.07 6.80
C ILE A 173 8.11 -0.96 6.97
N THR A 174 6.93 -1.26 7.51
CA THR A 174 5.89 -0.26 7.78
C THR A 174 6.40 0.84 8.71
N ILE A 175 7.06 0.48 9.81
CA ILE A 175 7.61 1.44 10.78
C ILE A 175 8.68 2.32 10.11
N LEU A 176 9.59 1.72 9.34
CA LEU A 176 10.64 2.47 8.64
C LEU A 176 10.05 3.45 7.63
N SER A 177 9.12 3.01 6.78
CA SER A 177 8.44 3.88 5.81
C SER A 177 7.60 4.98 6.48
N LEU A 178 6.98 4.69 7.63
CA LEU A 178 6.18 5.67 8.37
C LEU A 178 7.00 6.80 8.95
N ARG A 179 8.21 6.53 9.47
CA ARG A 179 9.09 7.59 10.00
C ARG A 179 9.34 8.66 8.95
N SER A 180 9.67 8.23 7.73
CA SER A 180 9.86 9.06 6.55
C SER A 180 8.61 9.89 6.20
N ALA A 181 7.44 9.25 6.19
CA ALA A 181 6.17 9.89 5.86
C ALA A 181 5.75 10.95 6.91
N LEU A 182 5.90 10.66 8.20
CA LEU A 182 5.54 11.56 9.31
C LEU A 182 6.41 12.81 9.33
N VAL A 183 7.72 12.68 9.10
CA VAL A 183 8.64 13.84 8.97
C VAL A 183 8.21 14.74 7.79
N SER A 184 7.81 14.14 6.67
CA SER A 184 7.27 14.87 5.52
C SER A 184 5.95 15.58 5.82
N LEU A 185 5.04 14.93 6.56
CA LEU A 185 3.77 15.53 7.00
C LEU A 185 4.00 16.72 7.93
N GLY A 186 4.85 16.57 8.95
CA GLY A 186 5.14 17.65 9.91
C GLY A 186 5.67 18.91 9.23
N ARG A 187 6.61 18.76 8.27
CA ARG A 187 7.12 19.89 7.48
C ARG A 187 6.03 20.60 6.67
N GLN A 188 5.05 19.86 6.14
CA GLN A 188 3.96 20.42 5.35
C GLN A 188 2.90 21.10 6.21
N VAL A 189 2.60 20.58 7.40
CA VAL A 189 1.70 21.22 8.36
C VAL A 189 2.25 22.57 8.79
N VAL A 190 3.53 22.64 9.18
CA VAL A 190 4.18 23.91 9.54
C VAL A 190 4.13 24.92 8.37
N ALA A 191 4.40 24.46 7.14
CA ALA A 191 4.33 25.30 5.95
C ALA A 191 2.91 25.72 5.54
N ALA A 192 1.86 25.07 6.06
CA ALA A 192 0.48 25.45 5.83
C ALA A 192 -0.06 26.42 6.89
N LEU A 193 0.58 26.46 8.06
CA LEU A 193 0.24 27.35 9.18
C LEU A 193 0.96 28.71 9.12
N ASN A 194 2.11 28.78 8.44
CA ASN A 194 2.84 30.02 8.11
C ASN A 194 2.33 30.63 6.79
#